data_AF-A0A538J9V7-F1
#
_entry.id   AF-A0A538J9V7-F1
#
_cell.length_a   1.000
_cell.length_b   1.000
_cell.length_c   1.000
_cell.angle_alpha   90.00
_cell.angle_beta   90.00
_cell.angle_gamma   90.00
#
_symmetry.space_group_name_H-M   'P 1'
#
loop_
_entity.id
_entity.type
_entity.pdbx_description
1 polymer ?
#
loop_
_entity_poly.entity_id
_entity_poly.type
_entity_poly.pdbx_seq_one_letter_code
_entity_poly.pdbx_strand_id
1 'polypeptide(L)'
;MALAGAASIRADSAPEPPPETTTTEPQWTQRDVQHEIDRYRHETWHWQRTMGRKLTRNLEDPPADVQAKIAVWHRVALKTRRRAQNPPHKRQWLCIHDFEGGWTSNTGNGYYGGLQMDLSFQRAYGGGLLARKGTANHWTPLEQMWAAERAHRAGRGFYPWPNTARYCGLI
;
A
#
# COMPACT_ATOMS: atom_id res chain seq x y z
N MET A 1 -36.50 -43.19 80.84
CA MET A 1 -36.68 -43.49 79.40
C MET A 1 -37.65 -42.48 78.82
N ALA A 2 -37.17 -41.58 77.96
CA ALA A 2 -37.88 -41.00 76.80
C ALA A 2 -37.02 -39.87 76.22
N LEU A 3 -36.69 -40.01 74.94
CA LEU A 3 -35.83 -39.16 74.11
C LEU A 3 -36.61 -37.98 73.53
N ALA A 4 -35.95 -36.83 73.35
CA ALA A 4 -36.17 -35.95 72.20
C ALA A 4 -35.05 -34.89 72.14
N GLY A 5 -34.02 -35.16 71.33
CA GLY A 5 -33.05 -34.14 70.91
C GLY A 5 -33.61 -33.38 69.70
N ALA A 6 -33.69 -32.06 69.79
CA ALA A 6 -34.01 -31.19 68.66
C ALA A 6 -32.71 -30.76 67.97
N ALA A 7 -32.42 -31.34 66.81
CA ALA A 7 -31.33 -30.92 65.95
C ALA A 7 -31.73 -29.65 65.18
N SER A 8 -31.05 -28.53 65.44
CA SER A 8 -31.14 -27.34 64.59
C SER A 8 -30.40 -27.58 63.28
N ILE A 9 -31.12 -27.49 62.17
CA ILE A 9 -30.58 -27.53 60.81
C ILE A 9 -29.81 -26.22 60.59
N ARG A 10 -28.50 -26.30 60.34
CA ARG A 10 -27.73 -25.18 59.78
C ARG A 10 -28.16 -24.99 58.33
N ALA A 11 -28.69 -23.81 58.00
CA ALA A 11 -28.79 -23.37 56.62
C ALA A 11 -27.38 -23.18 56.08
N ASP A 12 -27.02 -23.98 55.08
CA ASP A 12 -25.78 -23.85 54.34
C ASP A 12 -25.96 -22.66 53.36
N SER A 13 -25.22 -21.59 53.57
CA SER A 13 -25.25 -20.41 52.70
C SER A 13 -24.63 -20.78 51.36
N ALA A 14 -25.44 -20.85 50.30
CA ALA A 14 -24.94 -21.01 48.95
C ALA A 14 -23.94 -19.88 48.62
N PRO A 15 -22.77 -20.16 48.01
CA PRO A 15 -21.84 -19.12 47.60
C PRO A 15 -22.51 -18.21 46.56
N GLU A 16 -22.41 -16.89 46.77
CA GLU A 16 -22.85 -15.89 45.81
C GLU A 16 -22.17 -16.13 44.45
N PRO A 17 -22.90 -16.14 43.32
CA PRO A 17 -22.29 -16.36 42.01
C PRO A 17 -21.26 -15.25 41.75
N PRO A 18 -20.09 -15.58 41.17
CA PRO A 18 -19.06 -14.59 40.89
C PRO A 18 -19.60 -13.49 39.99
N PRO A 19 -19.16 -12.23 40.15
CA PRO A 19 -19.64 -11.13 39.35
C PRO A 19 -19.37 -11.41 37.87
N GLU A 20 -20.41 -11.33 37.04
CA GLU A 20 -20.28 -11.44 35.59
C GLU A 20 -19.39 -10.28 35.10
N THR A 21 -18.10 -10.57 34.88
CA THR A 21 -17.20 -9.69 34.15
C THR A 21 -17.67 -9.64 32.70
N THR A 22 -18.64 -8.77 32.45
CA THR A 22 -19.06 -8.40 31.10
C THR A 22 -17.87 -7.71 30.45
N THR A 23 -17.06 -8.50 29.75
CA THR A 23 -15.94 -8.00 28.96
C THR A 23 -16.55 -7.20 27.84
N THR A 24 -16.71 -5.89 28.08
CA THR A 24 -17.19 -4.95 27.07
C THR A 24 -16.07 -4.85 26.04
N GLU A 25 -16.22 -5.53 24.90
CA GLU A 25 -15.30 -5.37 23.79
C GLU A 25 -15.16 -3.88 23.47
N PRO A 26 -13.94 -3.38 23.19
CA PRO A 26 -13.73 -1.97 22.89
C PRO A 26 -14.55 -1.58 21.66
N GLN A 27 -15.65 -0.86 21.89
CA GLN A 27 -16.52 -0.36 20.83
C GLN A 27 -15.80 0.79 20.12
N TRP A 28 -15.54 0.61 18.83
CA TRP A 28 -14.87 1.61 18.01
C TRP A 28 -15.68 2.91 17.97
N THR A 29 -15.04 4.05 18.23
CA THR A 29 -15.69 5.34 18.05
C THR A 29 -15.78 5.70 16.56
N GLN A 30 -16.68 6.61 16.19
CA GLN A 30 -16.77 7.14 14.83
C GLN A 30 -15.44 7.77 14.35
N ARG A 31 -14.65 8.33 15.29
CA ARG A 31 -13.31 8.88 14.99
C ARG A 31 -12.31 7.78 14.62
N ASP A 32 -12.29 6.69 15.37
CA ASP A 32 -11.39 5.55 15.12
C ASP A 32 -11.67 4.92 13.75
N VAL A 33 -12.95 4.77 13.43
CA VAL A 33 -13.44 4.32 12.13
C VAL A 33 -12.93 5.20 11.00
N GLN A 34 -13.13 6.52 11.12
CA GLN A 34 -12.77 7.46 10.06
C GLN A 34 -11.24 7.51 9.88
N HIS A 35 -10.50 7.49 10.98
CA HIS A 35 -9.05 7.41 10.98
C HIS A 35 -8.55 6.17 10.23
N GLU A 36 -9.16 5.01 10.47
CA GLU A 36 -8.80 3.76 9.81
C GLU A 36 -9.14 3.76 8.31
N ILE A 37 -10.30 4.31 7.93
CA ILE A 37 -10.66 4.52 6.53
C ILE A 37 -9.63 5.42 5.84
N ASP A 38 -9.26 6.55 6.46
CA ASP A 38 -8.32 7.51 5.88
C ASP A 38 -6.91 6.94 5.76
N ARG A 39 -6.49 6.09 6.71
CA ARG A 39 -5.24 5.33 6.60
C ARG A 39 -5.19 4.50 5.31
N TYR A 40 -6.22 3.72 5.02
CA TYR A 40 -6.29 2.92 3.79
C TYR A 40 -6.45 3.76 2.52
N ARG A 41 -7.16 4.89 2.60
CA ARG A 41 -7.26 5.84 1.47
C ARG A 41 -5.91 6.45 1.15
N HIS A 42 -5.16 6.90 2.15
CA HIS A 42 -3.81 7.42 1.98
C HIS A 42 -2.86 6.40 1.38
N GLU A 43 -2.89 5.14 1.85
CA GLU A 43 -2.11 4.05 1.24
C GLU A 43 -2.51 3.83 -0.24
N THR A 44 -3.81 3.77 -0.52
CA THR A 44 -4.32 3.61 -1.88
C THR A 44 -3.84 4.74 -2.78
N TRP A 45 -3.96 5.99 -2.33
CA TRP A 45 -3.56 7.17 -3.11
C TRP A 45 -2.06 7.26 -3.28
N HIS A 46 -1.28 6.87 -2.28
CA HIS A 46 0.18 6.77 -2.40
C HIS A 46 0.55 5.88 -3.60
N TRP A 47 0.03 4.65 -3.63
CA TRP A 47 0.33 3.70 -4.71
C TRP A 47 -0.27 4.13 -6.06
N GLN A 48 -1.45 4.75 -6.09
CA GLN A 48 -2.01 5.31 -7.31
C GLN A 48 -1.14 6.42 -7.90
N ARG A 49 -0.59 7.31 -7.07
CA ARG A 49 0.36 8.35 -7.53
C ARG A 49 1.64 7.76 -8.09
N THR A 50 2.20 6.73 -7.46
CA THR A 50 3.38 6.00 -7.96
C THR A 50 3.12 5.44 -9.36
N MET A 51 1.98 4.78 -9.55
CA MET A 51 1.58 4.22 -10.85
C MET A 51 1.15 5.27 -11.88
N GLY A 52 0.90 6.52 -11.47
CA GLY A 52 0.34 7.57 -12.33
C GLY A 52 -1.14 7.35 -12.67
N ARG A 53 -1.91 6.75 -11.75
CA ARG A 53 -3.36 6.49 -11.90
C ARG A 53 -4.19 7.57 -11.21
N LYS A 54 -5.41 7.79 -11.68
CA LYS A 54 -6.41 8.66 -11.02
C LYS A 54 -6.71 8.16 -9.61
N LEU A 55 -6.86 9.09 -8.68
CA LEU A 55 -7.14 8.78 -7.27
C LEU A 55 -8.57 8.28 -7.08
N THR A 56 -8.72 7.17 -6.35
CA THR A 56 -10.04 6.65 -5.95
C THR A 56 -10.52 7.41 -4.72
N ARG A 57 -11.42 8.39 -4.90
CA ARG A 57 -11.93 9.21 -3.79
C ARG A 57 -13.10 8.56 -3.04
N ASN A 58 -13.96 7.87 -3.80
CA ASN A 58 -15.19 7.23 -3.33
C ASN A 58 -15.24 5.77 -3.79
N LEU A 59 -15.97 4.94 -3.04
CA LEU A 59 -16.33 3.59 -3.45
C LEU A 59 -17.58 3.66 -4.36
N GLU A 60 -17.67 2.77 -5.33
CA GLU A 60 -18.80 2.71 -6.28
C GLU A 60 -20.07 2.21 -5.60
N ASP A 61 -19.95 1.15 -4.79
CA ASP A 61 -21.02 0.61 -3.95
C ASP A 61 -20.52 0.51 -2.49
N PRO A 62 -20.63 1.60 -1.70
CA PRO A 62 -20.17 1.62 -0.32
C PRO A 62 -21.16 0.87 0.59
N PRO A 63 -20.70 -0.13 1.37
CA PRO A 63 -21.59 -0.80 2.33
C PRO A 63 -22.06 0.18 3.41
N ALA A 64 -23.29 -0.02 3.88
CA ALA A 64 -23.89 0.76 4.97
C ALA A 64 -23.20 0.49 6.31
N ASP A 65 -22.79 -0.76 6.54
CA ASP A 65 -22.03 -1.16 7.73
C ASP A 65 -20.60 -0.59 7.69
N VAL A 66 -20.20 -0.02 8.82
CA VAL A 66 -18.93 0.67 8.99
C VAL A 66 -17.75 -0.30 8.93
N GLN A 67 -17.88 -1.47 9.57
CA GLN A 67 -16.82 -2.48 9.58
C GLN A 67 -16.62 -3.06 8.18
N ALA A 68 -17.71 -3.32 7.45
CA ALA A 68 -17.68 -3.69 6.05
C ALA A 68 -17.00 -2.61 5.18
N LYS A 69 -17.25 -1.32 5.46
CA LYS A 69 -16.60 -0.21 4.74
C LYS A 69 -15.09 -0.16 4.96
N ILE A 70 -14.65 -0.37 6.20
CA ILE A 70 -13.23 -0.51 6.55
C ILE A 70 -12.63 -1.71 5.79
N ALA A 71 -13.30 -2.87 5.81
CA ALA A 71 -12.85 -4.07 5.13
C ALA A 71 -12.76 -3.88 3.60
N VAL A 72 -13.66 -3.11 2.99
CA VAL A 72 -13.58 -2.75 1.56
C VAL A 72 -12.35 -1.89 1.30
N TRP A 73 -12.14 -0.81 2.06
CA TRP A 73 -10.97 0.06 1.87
C TRP A 73 -9.66 -0.68 2.11
N HIS A 74 -9.60 -1.57 3.09
CA HIS A 74 -8.46 -2.44 3.31
C HIS A 74 -8.16 -3.30 2.08
N ARG A 75 -9.16 -3.98 1.51
CA ARG A 75 -8.99 -4.77 0.28
C ARG A 75 -8.53 -3.93 -0.90
N VAL A 76 -9.06 -2.71 -1.06
CA VAL A 76 -8.63 -1.77 -2.10
C VAL A 76 -7.16 -1.39 -1.93
N ALA A 77 -6.74 -1.07 -0.70
CA ALA A 77 -5.35 -0.73 -0.39
C ALA A 77 -4.40 -1.90 -0.72
N LEU A 78 -4.71 -3.11 -0.24
CA LEU A 78 -3.92 -4.32 -0.51
C LEU A 78 -3.79 -4.60 -2.01
N LYS A 79 -4.90 -4.55 -2.75
CA LYS A 79 -4.91 -4.77 -4.20
C LYS A 79 -4.09 -3.72 -4.94
N THR A 80 -4.20 -2.46 -4.52
CA THR A 80 -3.47 -1.34 -5.12
C THR A 80 -1.97 -1.45 -4.86
N ARG A 81 -1.57 -1.79 -3.62
CA ARG A 81 -0.19 -2.07 -3.25
C ARG A 81 0.39 -3.22 -4.06
N ARG A 82 -0.32 -4.34 -4.14
CA ARG A 82 0.12 -5.52 -4.92
C ARG A 82 0.35 -5.15 -6.39
N ARG A 83 -0.53 -4.35 -7.00
CA ARG A 83 -0.33 -3.87 -8.37
C ARG A 83 0.90 -2.98 -8.47
N ALA A 84 1.05 -2.02 -7.57
CA ALA A 84 2.18 -1.11 -7.61
C ALA A 84 3.53 -1.83 -7.48
N GLN A 85 3.63 -2.84 -6.61
CA GLN A 85 4.86 -3.64 -6.40
C GLN A 85 5.23 -4.55 -7.57
N ASN A 86 4.29 -4.79 -8.49
CA ASN A 86 4.43 -5.64 -9.65
C ASN A 86 4.15 -4.83 -10.94
N PRO A 87 5.02 -3.85 -11.29
CA PRO A 87 4.90 -3.15 -12.55
C PRO A 87 4.96 -4.17 -13.70
N PRO A 88 4.25 -3.92 -14.82
CA PRO A 88 4.51 -4.65 -16.05
C PRO A 88 5.98 -4.50 -16.44
N HIS A 89 6.47 -5.49 -17.19
CA HIS A 89 7.86 -5.58 -17.64
C HIS A 89 8.94 -5.40 -16.54
N LYS A 90 8.62 -5.70 -15.26
CA LYS A 90 9.56 -5.56 -14.14
C LYS A 90 10.92 -6.20 -14.42
N ARG A 91 10.92 -7.41 -14.98
CA ARG A 91 12.16 -8.15 -15.28
C ARG A 91 12.99 -7.45 -16.35
N GLN A 92 12.34 -6.87 -17.36
CA GLN A 92 12.97 -6.13 -18.43
C GLN A 92 13.58 -4.82 -17.92
N TRP A 93 12.86 -4.09 -17.05
CA TRP A 93 13.41 -2.89 -16.42
C TRP A 93 14.60 -3.19 -15.50
N LEU A 94 14.56 -4.33 -14.79
CA LEU A 94 15.70 -4.77 -14.00
C LEU A 94 16.89 -5.15 -14.88
N CYS A 95 16.68 -5.88 -15.98
CA CYS A 95 17.74 -6.19 -16.93
C CYS A 95 18.37 -4.92 -17.52
N ILE A 96 17.56 -3.94 -17.94
CA ILE A 96 18.08 -2.65 -18.42
C ILE A 96 18.90 -1.98 -17.31
N HIS A 97 18.37 -1.90 -16.09
CA HIS A 97 19.08 -1.32 -14.95
C HIS A 97 20.44 -1.98 -14.68
N ASP A 98 20.55 -3.30 -14.82
CA ASP A 98 21.81 -4.03 -14.59
C ASP A 98 22.96 -3.59 -15.51
N PHE A 99 22.63 -2.97 -16.67
CA PHE A 99 23.60 -2.43 -17.62
C PHE A 99 23.65 -0.89 -17.66
N GLU A 100 22.87 -0.21 -16.82
CA GLU A 100 22.80 1.25 -16.74
C GLU A 100 23.47 1.74 -15.44
N GLY A 101 22.87 2.69 -14.72
CA GLY A 101 23.39 3.28 -13.49
C GLY A 101 22.80 2.65 -12.23
N GLY A 102 23.39 2.99 -11.06
CA GLY A 102 22.76 2.70 -9.76
C GLY A 102 21.44 3.48 -9.56
N TRP A 103 20.50 2.96 -8.77
CA TRP A 103 19.19 3.61 -8.55
C TRP A 103 19.26 5.06 -8.07
N THR A 104 20.32 5.42 -7.34
CA THR A 104 20.59 6.76 -6.80
C THR A 104 21.66 7.53 -7.59
N SER A 105 22.04 7.04 -8.78
CA SER A 105 23.11 7.61 -9.60
C SER A 105 22.79 9.03 -10.07
N ASN A 106 23.74 9.95 -9.87
CA ASN A 106 23.77 11.28 -10.45
C ASN A 106 25.24 11.69 -10.67
N THR A 107 25.78 11.34 -11.84
CA THR A 107 27.19 11.55 -12.19
C THR A 107 27.45 12.93 -12.82
N GLY A 108 26.42 13.76 -13.00
CA GLY A 108 26.52 15.03 -13.71
C GLY A 108 26.46 14.92 -15.23
N ASN A 109 26.18 13.74 -15.80
CA ASN A 109 26.07 13.52 -17.24
C ASN A 109 24.69 13.87 -17.84
N GLY A 110 23.78 14.45 -17.06
CA GLY A 110 22.43 14.81 -17.48
C GLY A 110 21.37 13.70 -17.39
N TYR A 111 21.76 12.51 -16.93
CA TYR A 111 20.88 11.37 -16.70
C TYR A 111 20.85 10.99 -15.23
N TYR A 112 19.70 10.51 -14.76
CA TYR A 112 19.47 10.32 -13.34
C TYR A 112 18.85 8.95 -13.05
N GLY A 113 19.29 8.35 -11.94
CA GLY A 113 18.76 7.11 -11.41
C GLY A 113 19.16 5.86 -12.19
N GLY A 114 18.55 4.74 -11.82
CA GLY A 114 18.98 3.41 -12.25
C GLY A 114 18.63 3.07 -13.69
N LEU A 115 17.65 3.77 -14.26
CA LEU A 115 17.28 3.69 -15.68
C LEU A 115 17.81 4.88 -16.47
N GLN A 116 18.76 5.65 -15.93
CA GLN A 116 19.43 6.76 -16.62
C GLN A 116 18.43 7.64 -17.40
N MET A 117 17.48 8.26 -16.69
CA MET A 117 16.43 9.08 -17.31
C MET A 117 16.86 10.54 -17.41
N ASP A 118 16.81 11.14 -18.60
CA ASP A 118 17.05 12.59 -18.74
C ASP A 118 15.89 13.45 -18.19
N LEU A 119 16.11 14.76 -18.07
CA LEU A 119 15.08 15.68 -17.56
C LEU A 119 13.82 15.76 -18.44
N SER A 120 13.94 15.61 -19.75
CA SER A 120 12.80 15.66 -20.68
C SER A 120 11.91 14.43 -20.52
N PHE A 121 12.52 13.25 -20.42
CA PHE A 121 11.87 11.99 -20.09
C PHE A 121 11.19 12.07 -18.72
N GLN A 122 11.89 12.59 -17.71
CA GLN A 122 11.34 12.76 -16.37
C GLN A 122 10.15 13.72 -16.36
N ARG A 123 10.17 14.83 -17.11
CA ARG A 123 9.02 15.73 -17.24
C ARG A 123 7.83 15.03 -17.90
N ALA A 124 8.06 14.30 -18.99
CA ALA A 124 7.01 13.64 -19.76
C ALA A 124 6.35 12.48 -19.00
N TYR A 125 7.15 11.62 -18.37
CA TYR A 125 6.68 10.35 -17.81
C TYR A 125 6.78 10.27 -16.29
N GLY A 126 7.33 11.29 -15.64
CA GLY A 126 7.50 11.36 -14.19
C GLY A 126 7.22 12.74 -13.61
N GLY A 127 6.56 13.67 -14.33
CA GLY A 127 6.47 15.08 -13.94
C GLY A 127 5.96 15.32 -12.52
N GLY A 128 5.00 14.51 -12.05
CA GLY A 128 4.54 14.58 -10.66
C GLY A 128 5.58 14.13 -9.62
N LEU A 129 6.42 13.15 -9.95
CA LEU A 129 7.56 12.74 -9.12
C LEU A 129 8.64 13.82 -9.14
N LEU A 130 8.94 14.35 -10.34
CA LEU A 130 9.91 15.43 -10.53
C LEU A 130 9.55 16.65 -9.67
N ALA A 131 8.29 17.07 -9.66
CA ALA A 131 7.83 18.21 -8.86
C ALA A 131 7.89 17.97 -7.35
N ARG A 132 7.73 16.73 -6.87
CA ARG A 132 7.68 16.41 -5.42
C ARG A 132 9.02 15.99 -4.83
N LYS A 133 9.88 15.36 -5.64
CA LYS A 133 11.10 14.67 -5.18
C LYS A 133 12.36 15.15 -5.89
N GLY A 134 12.26 16.02 -6.89
CA GLY A 134 13.38 16.33 -7.77
C GLY A 134 13.67 15.18 -8.73
N THR A 135 14.92 15.04 -9.15
CA THR A 135 15.33 14.12 -10.23
C THR A 135 15.26 12.64 -9.86
N ALA A 136 15.31 11.75 -10.87
CA ALA A 136 15.05 10.31 -10.72
C ALA A 136 15.96 9.58 -9.73
N ASN A 137 17.16 10.10 -9.43
CA ASN A 137 18.04 9.60 -8.37
C ASN A 137 17.44 9.71 -6.96
N HIS A 138 16.40 10.55 -6.76
CA HIS A 138 15.63 10.65 -5.52
C HIS A 138 14.37 9.79 -5.52
N TRP A 139 14.07 9.10 -6.63
CA TRP A 139 12.90 8.25 -6.76
C TRP A 139 13.24 6.84 -6.35
N THR A 140 12.28 6.15 -5.74
CA THR A 140 12.42 4.72 -5.47
C THR A 140 12.57 3.94 -6.78
N PRO A 141 13.21 2.75 -6.78
CA PRO A 141 13.30 1.90 -7.97
C PRO A 141 11.92 1.66 -8.63
N LEU A 142 10.90 1.50 -7.80
CA LEU A 142 9.53 1.29 -8.26
C LEU A 142 8.96 2.51 -8.98
N GLU A 143 9.19 3.71 -8.47
CA GLU A 143 8.77 4.95 -9.12
C GLU A 143 9.44 5.16 -10.47
N GLN A 144 10.74 4.82 -10.57
CA GLN A 144 11.47 4.85 -11.84
C GLN A 144 10.90 3.84 -12.83
N MET A 145 10.69 2.58 -12.42
CA MET A 145 10.03 1.58 -13.26
C MET A 145 8.63 2.01 -13.72
N TRP A 146 7.84 2.65 -12.85
CA TRP A 146 6.53 3.16 -13.25
C TRP A 146 6.59 4.35 -14.22
N ALA A 147 7.65 5.16 -14.18
CA ALA A 147 7.91 6.17 -15.21
C ALA A 147 8.28 5.52 -16.55
N ALA A 148 9.15 4.50 -16.54
CA ALA A 148 9.48 3.71 -17.73
C ALA A 148 8.25 3.01 -18.33
N GLU A 149 7.40 2.42 -17.49
CA GLU A 149 6.13 1.83 -17.90
C GLU A 149 5.17 2.83 -18.57
N ARG A 150 5.16 4.08 -18.10
CA ARG A 150 4.37 5.13 -18.75
C ARG A 150 4.94 5.48 -20.12
N ALA A 151 6.26 5.55 -20.27
CA ALA A 151 6.90 5.76 -21.56
C ALA A 151 6.61 4.60 -22.53
N HIS A 152 6.74 3.36 -22.06
CA HIS A 152 6.47 2.16 -22.82
C HIS A 152 5.03 2.18 -23.38
N ARG A 153 4.03 2.41 -22.52
CA ARG A 153 2.61 2.50 -22.93
C ARG A 153 2.30 3.70 -23.83
N ALA A 154 3.09 4.77 -23.77
CA ALA A 154 2.97 5.93 -24.64
C ALA A 154 3.58 5.70 -26.05
N GLY A 155 3.99 4.47 -26.36
CA GLY A 155 4.51 4.09 -27.68
C GLY A 155 6.03 4.13 -27.80
N ARG A 156 6.77 4.47 -26.73
CA ARG A 156 8.24 4.43 -26.77
C ARG A 156 8.81 3.01 -26.75
N GLY A 157 8.04 2.03 -26.26
CA GLY A 157 8.56 0.68 -26.04
C GLY A 157 9.82 0.70 -25.15
N PHE A 158 10.84 -0.08 -25.54
CA PHE A 158 12.16 -0.10 -24.91
C PHE A 158 13.21 0.77 -25.63
N TYR A 159 12.82 1.48 -26.69
CA TYR A 159 13.73 2.28 -27.52
C TYR A 159 14.43 3.48 -26.83
N PRO A 160 13.99 4.00 -25.66
CA PRO A 160 14.81 4.95 -24.90
C PRO A 160 16.16 4.37 -24.45
N TRP A 161 16.29 3.04 -24.42
CA TRP A 161 17.47 2.30 -23.98
C TRP A 161 18.01 1.38 -25.10
N PRO A 162 18.39 1.91 -26.28
CA PRO A 162 18.54 1.08 -27.47
C PRO A 162 19.68 0.05 -27.40
N ASN A 163 20.74 0.31 -26.63
CA ASN A 163 21.85 -0.63 -26.48
C ASN A 163 21.52 -1.70 -25.44
N THR A 164 21.10 -1.28 -24.25
CA THR A 164 20.75 -2.17 -23.13
C THR A 164 19.50 -2.99 -23.42
N ALA A 165 18.50 -2.44 -24.12
CA ALA A 165 17.35 -3.20 -24.61
C ALA A 165 17.74 -4.32 -25.59
N ARG A 166 18.74 -4.12 -26.47
CA ARG A 166 19.27 -5.20 -27.32
C ARG A 166 20.00 -6.26 -26.51
N TYR A 167 20.84 -5.85 -25.55
CA TYR A 167 21.49 -6.79 -24.62
C TYR A 167 20.48 -7.63 -23.84
N CYS A 168 19.34 -7.05 -23.49
CA CYS A 168 18.23 -7.73 -22.83
C CYS A 168 17.28 -8.49 -23.78
N GLY A 169 17.52 -8.48 -25.09
CA GLY A 169 16.69 -9.18 -26.10
C GLY A 169 15.27 -8.61 -26.26
N LEU A 170 15.10 -7.30 -26.07
CA LEU A 170 13.79 -6.63 -26.06
C LEU A 170 13.41 -5.97 -27.38
N ILE A 171 14.40 -5.64 -28.21
CA ILE A 171 14.29 -4.99 -29.53
C ILE A 171 15.37 -5.49 -30.48
#